data_AF-A0A073K705-F1
#
_entry.id   AF-A0A073K705-F1
#
_cell.length_a   1.000
_cell.length_b   1.000
_cell.length_c   1.000
_cell.angle_alpha   90.00
_cell.angle_beta   90.00
_cell.angle_gamma   90.00
#
_symmetry.space_group_name_H-M   'P 1'
#
loop_
_entity.id
_entity.type
_entity.pdbx_description
1 polymer ?
#
loop_
_entity_poly.entity_id
_entity_poly.type
_entity_poly.pdbx_seq_one_letter_code
_entity_poly.pdbx_strand_id
1 'polypeptide(L)'
;MKRKMIIYIVATLTLFSMSACSLFGKKEEPANGMLLLGDEQSVSPLVERYKKETTSKELYKVKLDTKDEKKILIINETVAKKFIQKGILQKRDNDEGMISSEPITSLPKFTKDKAILFANKEDKNMKDVMINNEKISVQYDSDTWLGGIRSYEFEGCIIVLKDAQYDKIPVPQINMELLSFNKSLGDMRSHNPDDKINKEYVTIKKLMKGTSIIGYELVTITTK
;
A
#
# COMPACT_ATOMS: atom_id res chain seq x y z
N MET A 1 -64.26 9.43 45.15
CA MET A 1 -62.77 9.48 45.16
C MET A 1 -62.21 8.30 44.36
N LYS A 2 -61.00 8.48 43.80
CA LYS A 2 -60.13 7.54 43.06
C LYS A 2 -60.25 7.59 41.52
N ARG A 3 -59.61 8.62 40.96
CA ARG A 3 -59.08 8.64 39.57
C ARG A 3 -58.10 7.47 39.41
N LYS A 4 -58.29 6.59 38.43
CA LYS A 4 -57.30 5.59 38.04
C LYS A 4 -56.50 6.12 36.85
N MET A 5 -55.27 6.54 37.12
CA MET A 5 -54.30 6.98 36.13
C MET A 5 -53.61 5.73 35.58
N ILE A 6 -53.88 5.37 34.32
CA ILE A 6 -53.18 4.28 33.63
C ILE A 6 -51.93 4.90 33.00
N ILE A 7 -50.76 4.56 33.54
CA ILE A 7 -49.45 4.98 33.03
C ILE A 7 -49.03 3.96 31.97
N TYR A 8 -48.87 4.42 30.72
CA TYR A 8 -48.26 3.65 29.65
C TYR A 8 -46.73 3.62 29.87
N ILE A 9 -46.18 2.44 30.16
CA ILE A 9 -44.72 2.22 30.11
C ILE A 9 -44.41 1.68 28.73
N VAL A 10 -43.96 2.55 27.84
CA VAL A 10 -43.34 2.15 26.56
C VAL A 10 -41.86 1.87 26.87
N ALA A 11 -41.51 0.61 27.03
CA ALA A 11 -40.11 0.19 27.12
C ALA A 11 -39.50 0.15 25.71
N THR A 12 -39.00 1.27 25.21
CA THR A 12 -38.09 1.28 24.06
C THR A 12 -36.71 0.84 24.54
N LEU A 13 -36.43 -0.46 24.44
CA LEU A 13 -35.11 -1.02 24.63
C LEU A 13 -34.26 -0.72 23.38
N THR A 14 -33.82 0.54 23.22
CA THR A 14 -32.82 0.87 22.21
C THR A 14 -31.45 0.45 22.75
N LEU A 15 -31.06 -0.78 22.44
CA LEU A 15 -29.67 -1.21 22.44
C LEU A 15 -28.93 -0.40 21.37
N PHE A 16 -28.57 0.84 21.69
CA PHE A 16 -27.40 1.45 21.07
C PHE A 16 -26.21 0.66 21.60
N SER A 17 -25.81 -0.40 20.89
CA SER A 17 -24.44 -0.89 20.96
C SER A 17 -23.54 0.21 20.42
N MET A 18 -23.29 1.21 21.26
CA MET A 18 -22.14 2.08 21.09
C MET A 18 -20.93 1.18 21.28
N SER A 19 -20.47 0.57 20.19
CA SER A 19 -19.09 0.10 20.03
C SER A 19 -18.18 1.33 19.97
N ALA A 20 -18.21 2.14 21.04
CA ALA A 20 -17.30 3.24 21.26
C ALA A 20 -15.98 2.65 21.77
N CYS A 21 -15.23 2.04 20.86
CA CYS A 21 -13.82 1.69 21.04
C CYS A 21 -13.09 1.97 19.73
N SER A 22 -12.87 3.24 19.40
CA SER A 22 -11.87 3.62 18.40
C SER A 22 -11.45 5.10 18.41
N LEU A 23 -12.04 5.96 19.25
CA LEU A 23 -11.77 7.39 19.18
C LEU A 23 -10.39 7.84 19.72
N PHE A 24 -9.61 6.96 20.35
CA PHE A 24 -8.21 7.23 20.78
C PHE A 24 -7.32 5.97 20.74
N GLY A 25 -7.60 5.03 19.82
CA GLY A 25 -6.80 3.80 19.67
C GLY A 25 -5.62 4.00 18.72
N LYS A 26 -4.49 3.33 19.00
CA LYS A 26 -3.36 3.23 18.05
C LYS A 26 -3.92 2.77 16.70
N LYS A 27 -3.65 3.53 15.63
CA LYS A 27 -4.07 3.16 14.27
C LYS A 27 -3.22 1.98 13.80
N GLU A 28 -3.67 0.77 14.09
CA GLU A 28 -2.96 -0.47 13.74
C GLU A 28 -2.87 -0.63 12.21
N GLU A 29 -1.71 -1.10 11.73
CA GLU A 29 -1.49 -1.47 10.33
C GLU A 29 -1.04 -2.94 10.29
N PRO A 30 -1.98 -3.90 10.28
CA PRO A 30 -1.62 -5.30 10.30
C PRO A 30 -0.92 -5.70 8.99
N ALA A 31 0.31 -6.20 9.09
CA ALA A 31 1.06 -6.80 7.99
C ALA A 31 0.44 -8.15 7.58
N ASN A 32 -0.71 -8.10 6.90
CA ASN A 32 -1.46 -9.25 6.40
C ASN A 32 -1.26 -9.47 4.89
N GLY A 33 -0.32 -8.76 4.27
CA GLY A 33 0.14 -9.03 2.91
C GLY A 33 1.59 -8.61 2.69
N MET A 34 2.14 -9.04 1.55
CA MET A 34 3.50 -8.73 1.13
C MET A 34 3.55 -8.55 -0.39
N LEU A 35 4.10 -7.43 -0.83
CA LEU A 35 4.54 -7.22 -2.21
C LEU A 35 5.97 -7.71 -2.37
N LEU A 36 6.24 -8.47 -3.42
CA LEU A 36 7.55 -9.01 -3.77
C LEU A 36 7.89 -8.59 -5.20
N LEU A 37 9.05 -7.97 -5.38
CA LEU A 37 9.52 -7.50 -6.68
C LEU A 37 10.73 -8.32 -7.13
N GLY A 38 10.62 -8.96 -8.28
CA GLY A 38 11.65 -9.85 -8.83
C GLY A 38 11.06 -10.94 -9.70
N ASP A 39 11.90 -11.68 -10.43
CA ASP A 39 11.44 -12.87 -11.16
C ASP A 39 11.00 -13.99 -10.20
N GLU A 40 10.27 -14.99 -10.72
CA GLU A 40 9.72 -16.09 -9.92
C GLU A 40 10.78 -16.88 -9.14
N GLN A 41 11.96 -17.09 -9.75
CA GLN A 41 13.05 -17.82 -9.09
C GLN A 41 13.62 -16.98 -7.93
N SER A 42 13.82 -15.69 -8.15
CA SER A 42 14.39 -14.76 -7.19
C SER A 42 13.52 -14.64 -5.93
N VAL A 43 12.20 -14.54 -6.07
CA VAL A 43 11.27 -14.35 -4.95
C VAL A 43 10.88 -15.66 -4.26
N SER A 44 11.19 -16.81 -4.86
CA SER A 44 10.80 -18.13 -4.36
C SER A 44 11.17 -18.42 -2.90
N PRO A 45 12.31 -17.96 -2.33
CA PRO A 45 12.62 -18.22 -0.92
C PRO A 45 11.62 -17.56 0.04
N LEU A 46 11.11 -16.37 -0.29
CA LEU A 46 10.09 -15.69 0.49
C LEU A 46 8.71 -16.31 0.27
N VAL A 47 8.38 -16.67 -0.98
CA VAL A 47 7.12 -17.36 -1.30
C VAL A 47 7.00 -18.68 -0.55
N GLU A 48 8.05 -19.51 -0.53
CA GLU A 48 8.02 -20.81 0.16
C GLU A 48 7.95 -20.63 1.69
N ARG A 49 8.65 -19.64 2.24
CA ARG A 49 8.59 -19.33 3.68
C ARG A 49 7.16 -19.04 4.16
N TYR A 50 6.41 -18.25 3.40
CA TYR A 50 5.07 -17.79 3.80
C TYR A 50 3.94 -18.59 3.14
N LYS A 51 4.24 -19.75 2.55
CA LYS A 51 3.28 -20.58 1.82
C LYS A 51 2.11 -21.06 2.67
N LYS A 52 2.34 -21.38 3.94
CA LYS A 52 1.28 -21.84 4.86
C LYS A 52 0.37 -20.70 5.32
N GLU A 53 0.90 -19.49 5.35
CA GLU A 53 0.17 -18.26 5.66
C GLU A 53 -0.58 -17.71 4.45
N THR A 54 -0.09 -17.97 3.23
CA THR A 54 -0.64 -17.37 2.01
C THR A 54 -2.00 -17.98 1.64
N THR A 55 -3.03 -17.14 1.56
CA THR A 55 -4.38 -17.50 1.11
C THR A 55 -4.57 -17.27 -0.38
N SER A 56 -3.93 -16.24 -0.93
CA SER A 56 -3.95 -15.93 -2.34
C SER A 56 -2.66 -15.29 -2.80
N LYS A 57 -2.36 -15.52 -4.08
CA LYS A 57 -1.22 -14.96 -4.78
C LYS A 57 -1.71 -14.27 -6.04
N GLU A 58 -1.38 -12.99 -6.18
CA GLU A 58 -1.70 -12.20 -7.38
C GLU A 58 -0.42 -11.71 -8.03
N LEU A 59 -0.33 -11.86 -9.34
CA LEU A 59 0.83 -11.40 -10.12
C LEU A 59 0.47 -10.13 -10.89
N TYR A 60 1.30 -9.10 -10.73
CA TYR A 60 1.22 -7.86 -11.47
C TYR A 60 2.47 -7.68 -12.34
N LYS A 61 2.25 -7.18 -13.55
CA LYS A 61 3.34 -6.69 -14.40
C LYS A 61 3.52 -5.21 -14.12
N VAL A 62 4.68 -4.85 -13.61
CA VAL A 62 5.06 -3.48 -13.30
C VAL A 62 6.35 -3.13 -14.03
N LYS A 63 6.70 -1.85 -14.10
CA LYS A 63 7.98 -1.38 -14.63
C LYS A 63 8.72 -0.68 -13.50
N LEU A 64 10.03 -0.85 -13.43
CA LEU A 64 10.88 -0.16 -12.46
C LEU A 64 12.01 0.50 -13.23
N ASP A 65 12.14 1.81 -13.05
CA ASP A 65 13.32 2.55 -13.48
C ASP A 65 14.09 3.03 -12.24
N THR A 66 15.40 3.19 -12.35
CA THR A 66 16.24 3.72 -11.28
C THR A 66 17.04 4.89 -11.82
N LYS A 67 16.77 6.07 -11.28
CA LYS A 67 17.45 7.29 -11.68
C LYS A 67 17.87 8.09 -10.45
N ASP A 68 19.13 8.53 -10.42
CA ASP A 68 19.70 9.29 -9.30
C ASP A 68 19.45 8.58 -7.95
N GLU A 69 19.65 7.25 -7.93
CA GLU A 69 19.39 6.35 -6.79
C GLU A 69 17.92 6.26 -6.34
N LYS A 70 16.99 6.96 -7.01
CA LYS A 70 15.55 6.90 -6.76
C LYS A 70 14.89 5.84 -7.64
N LYS A 71 14.21 4.88 -7.00
CA LYS A 71 13.35 3.91 -7.68
C LYS A 71 12.05 4.56 -8.13
N ILE A 72 11.75 4.50 -9.42
CA ILE A 72 10.52 4.98 -10.02
C ILE A 72 9.66 3.76 -10.36
N LEU A 73 8.65 3.49 -9.53
CA LEU A 73 7.71 2.42 -9.79
C LEU A 73 6.66 2.90 -10.79
N ILE A 74 6.52 2.20 -11.91
CA ILE A 74 5.60 2.56 -12.98
C ILE A 74 4.55 1.46 -13.08
N ILE A 75 3.30 1.85 -12.86
CA ILE A 75 2.14 0.97 -12.94
C ILE A 75 1.12 1.53 -13.92
N ASN A 76 0.26 0.66 -14.43
CA ASN A 76 -0.88 1.07 -15.24
C ASN A 76 -2.11 1.35 -14.35
N GLU A 77 -3.14 1.98 -14.92
CA GLU A 77 -4.35 2.35 -14.18
C GLU A 77 -5.09 1.12 -13.66
N THR A 78 -5.03 -0.01 -14.37
CA THR A 78 -5.65 -1.27 -13.92
C THR A 78 -5.00 -1.79 -12.64
N VAL A 79 -3.67 -1.81 -12.54
CA VAL A 79 -2.94 -2.20 -11.33
C VAL A 79 -3.20 -1.20 -10.21
N ALA A 80 -3.15 0.10 -10.49
CA ALA A 80 -3.42 1.13 -9.49
C ALA A 80 -4.82 1.00 -8.87
N LYS A 81 -5.85 0.73 -9.69
CA LYS A 81 -7.22 0.48 -9.21
C LYS A 81 -7.31 -0.73 -8.28
N LYS A 82 -6.59 -1.82 -8.60
CA LYS A 82 -6.53 -3.01 -7.73
C LYS A 82 -5.82 -2.69 -6.40
N PHE A 83 -4.74 -1.92 -6.43
CA PHE A 83 -4.05 -1.49 -5.22
C PHE A 83 -4.92 -0.58 -4.34
N ILE A 84 -5.70 0.31 -4.95
CA ILE A 84 -6.71 1.14 -4.26
C ILE A 84 -7.77 0.27 -3.60
N GLN A 85 -8.34 -0.70 -4.33
CA GLN A 85 -9.37 -1.62 -3.80
C GLN A 85 -8.87 -2.40 -2.60
N LYS A 86 -7.58 -2.76 -2.58
CA LYS A 86 -6.93 -3.48 -1.49
C LYS A 86 -6.40 -2.57 -0.38
N GLY A 87 -6.46 -1.25 -0.55
CA GLY A 87 -5.91 -0.28 0.41
C GLY A 87 -4.38 -0.25 0.49
N ILE A 88 -3.70 -0.73 -0.56
CA ILE A 88 -2.23 -0.79 -0.65
C ILE A 88 -1.64 0.61 -0.88
N LEU A 89 -2.30 1.45 -1.70
CA LEU A 89 -1.87 2.82 -1.92
C LEU A 89 -2.33 3.70 -0.76
N GLN A 90 -1.36 4.25 -0.04
CA GLN A 90 -1.53 4.91 1.25
C GLN A 90 -1.03 6.35 1.14
N LYS A 91 -1.92 7.30 1.41
CA LYS A 91 -1.63 8.74 1.39
C LYS A 91 -1.29 9.22 2.79
N ARG A 92 -0.28 10.07 2.90
CA ARG A 92 0.05 10.82 4.12
C ARG A 92 -1.20 11.46 4.73
N ASP A 93 -1.39 11.26 6.03
CA ASP A 93 -2.49 11.84 6.82
C ASP A 93 -2.00 12.84 7.89
N ASN A 94 -0.72 13.23 7.82
CA ASN A 94 -0.05 14.11 8.77
C ASN A 94 0.86 15.13 8.08
N ASP A 95 1.44 16.07 8.84
CA ASP A 95 2.33 17.09 8.28
C ASP A 95 3.78 16.60 8.11
N GLU A 96 4.24 15.64 8.91
CA GLU A 96 5.65 15.20 8.98
C GLU A 96 5.82 13.68 9.21
N GLY A 97 6.99 13.12 8.89
CA GLY A 97 7.34 11.72 9.17
C GLY A 97 7.07 10.75 8.01
N MET A 98 7.10 9.44 8.26
CA MET A 98 6.96 8.41 7.21
C MET A 98 6.05 7.24 7.61
N ILE A 99 5.37 7.36 8.76
CA ILE A 99 4.74 6.23 9.45
C ILE A 99 3.21 6.34 9.57
N SER A 100 2.62 7.45 9.14
CA SER A 100 1.17 7.70 9.26
C SER A 100 0.57 7.99 7.90
N SER A 101 -0.52 7.28 7.61
CA SER A 101 -1.18 7.28 6.31
C SER A 101 -2.58 6.68 6.36
N GLU A 102 -3.35 6.96 5.30
CA GLU A 102 -4.66 6.36 5.02
C GLU A 102 -4.74 5.81 3.60
N PRO A 103 -5.45 4.69 3.39
CA PRO A 103 -5.73 4.20 2.06
C PRO A 103 -6.43 5.26 1.20
N ILE A 104 -5.90 5.54 0.01
CA ILE A 104 -6.66 6.33 -0.96
C ILE A 104 -7.89 5.54 -1.44
N THR A 105 -8.97 6.25 -1.74
CA THR A 105 -10.26 5.62 -2.08
C THR A 105 -10.59 5.63 -3.57
N SER A 106 -9.86 6.43 -4.35
CA SER A 106 -10.08 6.54 -5.79
C SER A 106 -8.80 6.98 -6.50
N LEU A 107 -8.71 6.64 -7.79
CA LEU A 107 -7.65 7.13 -8.66
C LEU A 107 -8.06 8.52 -9.18
N PRO A 108 -7.18 9.53 -9.15
CA PRO A 108 -7.50 10.84 -9.67
C PRO A 108 -7.73 10.79 -11.18
N LYS A 109 -8.51 11.73 -11.71
CA LYS A 109 -8.73 11.83 -13.15
C LYS A 109 -7.43 12.23 -13.86
N PHE A 110 -7.08 11.48 -14.89
CA PHE A 110 -5.97 11.85 -15.77
C PHE A 110 -6.26 13.16 -16.51
N THR A 111 -5.39 14.15 -16.40
CA THR A 111 -5.32 15.26 -17.36
C THR A 111 -4.83 14.72 -18.70
N LYS A 112 -5.28 15.34 -19.79
CA LYS A 112 -4.91 14.96 -21.15
C LYS A 112 -3.37 14.80 -21.26
N ASP A 113 -2.95 13.65 -21.77
CA ASP A 113 -1.55 13.27 -22.04
C ASP A 113 -0.60 13.29 -20.82
N LYS A 114 -1.10 13.36 -19.59
CA LYS A 114 -0.28 13.32 -18.36
C LYS A 114 -0.46 12.02 -17.59
N ALA A 115 0.63 11.50 -17.06
CA ALA A 115 0.62 10.45 -16.04
C ALA A 115 0.31 11.04 -14.65
N ILE A 116 -0.17 10.22 -13.72
CA ILE A 116 -0.32 10.62 -12.31
C ILE A 116 0.98 10.33 -11.58
N LEU A 117 1.44 11.29 -10.79
CA LEU A 117 2.58 11.16 -9.89
C LEU A 117 2.10 11.10 -8.44
N PHE A 118 2.43 10.01 -7.78
CA PHE A 118 2.44 9.90 -6.32
C PHE A 118 3.89 9.99 -5.84
N ALA A 119 4.20 11.02 -5.06
CA ALA A 119 5.56 11.32 -4.61
C ALA A 119 5.52 12.17 -3.35
N ASN A 120 6.66 12.33 -2.66
CA ASN A 120 6.74 13.21 -1.49
C ASN A 120 6.19 14.62 -1.82
N LYS A 121 5.56 15.29 -0.85
CA LYS A 121 5.04 16.67 -0.99
C LYS A 121 6.06 17.68 -1.51
N GLU A 122 7.35 17.44 -1.32
CA GLU A 122 8.46 18.24 -1.85
C GLU A 122 8.51 18.22 -3.39
N ASP A 123 8.07 17.11 -4.00
CA ASP A 123 8.01 16.90 -5.45
C ASP A 123 6.72 17.47 -6.08
N LYS A 124 5.87 18.21 -5.34
CA LYS A 124 4.55 18.68 -5.83
C LYS A 124 4.60 19.55 -7.10
N ASN A 125 5.74 20.21 -7.33
CA ASN A 125 5.95 21.10 -8.47
C ASN A 125 6.60 20.38 -9.67
N MET A 126 6.89 19.08 -9.54
CA MET A 126 7.44 18.25 -10.61
C MET A 126 6.43 18.14 -11.76
N LYS A 127 6.86 18.55 -12.95
CA LYS A 127 6.02 18.54 -14.17
C LYS A 127 6.37 17.39 -15.11
N ASP A 128 7.58 16.88 -15.01
CA ASP A 128 8.12 15.85 -15.87
C ASP A 128 8.95 14.87 -15.03
N VAL A 129 8.89 13.60 -15.38
CA VAL A 129 9.80 12.56 -14.88
C VAL A 129 10.55 11.97 -16.06
N MET A 130 11.86 11.75 -15.90
CA MET A 130 12.66 11.08 -16.90
C MET A 130 12.59 9.57 -16.67
N ILE A 131 12.13 8.82 -17.65
CA ILE A 131 12.01 7.36 -17.63
C ILE A 131 12.73 6.81 -18.86
N ASN A 132 13.76 5.98 -18.69
CA ASN A 132 14.62 5.48 -19.78
C ASN A 132 15.02 6.59 -20.79
N ASN A 133 15.50 7.73 -20.26
CA ASN A 133 15.86 8.94 -21.02
C ASN A 133 14.71 9.62 -21.80
N GLU A 134 13.47 9.14 -21.68
CA GLU A 134 12.29 9.81 -22.22
C GLU A 134 11.64 10.69 -21.17
N LYS A 135 11.13 11.85 -21.61
CA LYS A 135 10.42 12.78 -20.74
C LYS A 135 8.94 12.40 -20.68
N ILE A 136 8.46 12.03 -19.50
CA ILE A 136 7.06 11.75 -19.25
C ILE A 136 6.46 12.91 -18.45
N SER A 137 5.51 13.62 -19.05
CA SER A 137 4.79 14.67 -18.34
C SER A 137 3.84 14.08 -17.29
N VAL A 138 3.90 14.65 -16.09
CA VAL A 138 3.16 14.19 -14.93
C VAL A 138 2.25 15.28 -14.37
N GLN A 139 1.19 14.84 -13.71
CA GLN A 139 0.44 15.64 -12.76
C GLN A 139 0.71 15.06 -11.38
N TYR A 140 1.21 15.89 -10.46
CA TYR A 140 1.25 15.51 -9.05
C TYR A 140 -0.18 15.38 -8.52
N ASP A 141 -0.45 14.30 -7.79
CA ASP A 141 -1.70 14.15 -7.06
C ASP A 141 -1.49 14.30 -5.54
N SER A 142 -0.65 13.43 -4.96
CA SER A 142 -0.53 13.36 -3.51
C SER A 142 0.75 12.66 -3.02
N ASP A 143 1.05 12.89 -1.73
CA ASP A 143 2.07 12.18 -0.97
C ASP A 143 1.59 10.77 -0.62
N THR A 144 1.63 9.90 -1.64
CA THR A 144 1.15 8.52 -1.60
C THR A 144 2.30 7.54 -1.85
N TRP A 145 2.27 6.38 -1.19
CA TRP A 145 3.24 5.28 -1.30
C TRP A 145 2.55 3.92 -1.15
N LEU A 146 3.30 2.82 -1.23
CA LEU A 146 2.83 1.46 -1.00
C LEU A 146 3.01 1.05 0.46
N GLY A 147 1.96 0.53 1.09
CA GLY A 147 2.04 -0.02 2.45
C GLY A 147 1.97 1.03 3.57
N GLY A 148 2.08 0.56 4.82
CA GLY A 148 1.82 1.39 6.01
C GLY A 148 2.94 2.37 6.37
N ILE A 149 4.15 2.15 5.83
CA ILE A 149 5.35 2.97 6.08
C ILE A 149 6.00 3.28 4.74
N ARG A 150 6.41 4.53 4.54
CA ARG A 150 7.07 4.93 3.29
C ARG A 150 8.47 4.32 3.20
N SER A 151 8.73 3.56 2.14
CA SER A 151 10.01 2.87 1.88
C SER A 151 10.66 3.36 0.59
N TYR A 152 11.64 4.25 0.70
CA TYR A 152 12.39 4.72 -0.49
C TYR A 152 13.27 3.60 -1.12
N GLU A 153 13.53 2.53 -0.38
CA GLU A 153 14.22 1.33 -0.88
C GLU A 153 13.34 0.50 -1.83
N PHE A 154 12.00 0.53 -1.67
CA PHE A 154 11.08 -0.17 -2.55
C PHE A 154 10.63 0.74 -3.70
N GLU A 155 10.16 1.94 -3.39
CA GLU A 155 9.77 2.96 -4.36
C GLU A 155 9.99 4.39 -3.84
N GLY A 156 10.71 5.20 -4.62
CA GLY A 156 10.89 6.62 -4.33
C GLY A 156 9.74 7.49 -4.82
N CYS A 157 9.11 7.10 -5.93
CA CYS A 157 7.83 7.62 -6.39
C CYS A 157 7.10 6.58 -7.23
N ILE A 158 5.79 6.80 -7.42
CA ILE A 158 4.92 5.95 -8.23
C ILE A 158 4.36 6.79 -9.37
N ILE A 159 4.49 6.29 -10.58
CA ILE A 159 3.87 6.84 -11.79
C ILE A 159 2.76 5.91 -12.23
N VAL A 160 1.55 6.45 -12.33
CA VAL A 160 0.41 5.73 -12.90
C VAL A 160 0.14 6.25 -14.31
N LEU A 161 0.19 5.35 -15.29
CA LEU A 161 -0.14 5.62 -16.68
C LEU A 161 -1.51 5.05 -17.04
N LYS A 162 -2.17 5.60 -18.05
CA LYS A 162 -3.29 4.91 -18.69
C LYS A 162 -2.80 3.61 -19.31
N ASP A 163 -3.64 2.59 -19.35
CA ASP A 163 -3.26 1.27 -19.86
C ASP A 163 -2.70 1.37 -21.29
N ALA A 164 -3.33 2.18 -22.16
CA ALA A 164 -2.89 2.40 -23.55
C ALA A 164 -1.54 3.15 -23.70
N GLN A 165 -1.06 3.82 -22.64
CA GLN A 165 0.24 4.50 -22.64
C GLN A 165 1.32 3.62 -22.00
N TYR A 166 0.94 2.76 -21.05
CA TYR A 166 1.85 1.94 -20.28
C TYR A 166 2.74 1.04 -21.16
N ASP A 167 2.16 0.37 -22.14
CA ASP A 167 2.90 -0.57 -23.02
C ASP A 167 3.92 0.15 -23.91
N LYS A 168 3.75 1.44 -24.15
CA LYS A 168 4.63 2.25 -25.01
C LYS A 168 5.92 2.69 -24.30
N ILE A 169 5.96 2.63 -22.97
CA ILE A 169 7.16 3.02 -22.20
C ILE A 169 8.26 1.98 -22.43
N PRO A 170 9.47 2.37 -22.89
CA PRO A 170 10.53 1.43 -23.23
C PRO A 170 11.31 0.92 -22.00
N VAL A 171 10.60 0.50 -20.95
CA VAL A 171 11.16 -0.14 -19.75
C VAL A 171 10.64 -1.58 -19.70
N PRO A 172 11.51 -2.58 -19.49
CA PRO A 172 11.08 -3.97 -19.34
C PRO A 172 10.09 -4.15 -18.20
N GLN A 173 9.07 -4.99 -18.41
CA GLN A 173 8.17 -5.38 -17.34
C GLN A 173 8.88 -6.38 -16.40
N ILE A 174 8.66 -6.20 -15.10
CA ILE A 174 9.07 -7.11 -14.04
C ILE A 174 7.84 -7.62 -13.30
N ASN A 175 8.00 -8.74 -12.61
CA ASN A 175 6.95 -9.33 -11.79
C ASN A 175 6.90 -8.65 -10.42
N MET A 176 5.69 -8.28 -10.01
CA MET A 176 5.36 -7.94 -8.65
C MET A 176 4.30 -8.92 -8.13
N GLU A 177 4.66 -9.77 -7.18
CA GLU A 177 3.75 -10.73 -6.56
C GLU A 177 3.17 -10.14 -5.27
N LEU A 178 1.84 -10.15 -5.13
CA LEU A 178 1.16 -9.88 -3.88
C LEU A 178 0.77 -11.20 -3.22
N LEU A 179 1.35 -11.46 -2.06
CA LEU A 179 0.91 -12.52 -1.16
C LEU A 179 -0.10 -11.94 -0.19
N SER A 180 -1.29 -12.53 -0.11
CA SER A 180 -2.28 -12.23 0.93
C SER A 180 -2.22 -13.31 2.00
N PHE A 181 -2.21 -12.93 3.28
CA PHE A 181 -2.03 -13.86 4.39
C PHE A 181 -3.34 -14.12 5.16
N ASN A 182 -3.48 -15.33 5.71
CA ASN A 182 -4.58 -15.70 6.60
C ASN A 182 -4.47 -15.08 8.00
N LYS A 183 -3.33 -14.48 8.33
CA LYS A 183 -3.05 -13.83 9.62
C LYS A 183 -2.04 -12.71 9.43
N SER A 184 -2.04 -11.75 10.34
CA SER A 184 -1.04 -10.70 10.40
C SER A 184 0.33 -11.25 10.86
N LEU A 185 1.41 -10.76 10.25
CA LEU A 185 2.78 -10.96 10.73
C LEU A 185 3.10 -10.05 11.94
N GLY A 186 2.28 -9.03 12.18
CA GLY A 186 2.36 -8.08 13.28
C GLY A 186 1.88 -6.69 12.84
N ASP A 187 1.93 -5.69 13.73
CA ASP A 187 1.57 -4.32 13.40
C ASP A 187 2.79 -3.56 12.86
N MET A 188 2.72 -3.10 11.61
CA MET A 188 3.83 -2.38 10.96
C MET A 188 4.20 -1.10 11.70
N ARG A 189 3.27 -0.48 12.44
CA ARG A 189 3.53 0.72 13.26
C ARG A 189 4.09 0.40 14.65
N SER A 190 4.64 -0.79 14.88
CA SER A 190 5.29 -1.10 16.15
C SER A 190 6.67 -0.46 16.27
N HIS A 191 6.88 0.24 17.38
CA HIS A 191 8.16 0.80 17.78
C HIS A 191 8.92 -0.09 18.76
N ASN A 192 8.32 -1.21 19.19
CA ASN A 192 8.94 -2.13 20.13
C ASN A 192 9.83 -3.13 19.37
N PRO A 193 11.17 -3.13 19.55
CA PRO A 193 12.07 -4.03 18.83
C PRO A 193 11.77 -5.51 19.05
N ASP A 194 11.16 -5.86 20.18
CA ASP A 194 10.83 -7.24 20.53
C ASP A 194 9.56 -7.77 19.86
N ASP A 195 8.77 -6.88 19.25
CA ASP A 195 7.55 -7.27 18.55
C ASP A 195 7.86 -8.15 17.35
N LYS A 196 6.95 -9.09 17.09
CA LYS A 196 7.08 -10.10 16.05
C LYS A 196 7.41 -9.51 14.68
N ILE A 197 6.81 -8.37 14.34
CA ILE A 197 7.01 -7.69 13.05
C ILE A 197 8.48 -7.28 12.81
N ASN A 198 9.17 -6.78 13.84
CA ASN A 198 10.55 -6.33 13.73
C ASN A 198 11.51 -7.52 13.54
N LYS A 199 11.20 -8.65 14.17
CA LYS A 199 11.89 -9.93 13.93
C LYS A 199 11.64 -10.46 12.52
N GLU A 200 10.43 -10.30 11.98
CA GLU A 200 10.12 -10.66 10.60
C GLU A 200 10.90 -9.81 9.60
N TYR A 201 10.98 -8.48 9.76
CA TYR A 201 11.81 -7.62 8.90
C TYR A 201 13.28 -8.08 8.86
N VAL A 202 13.86 -8.38 10.03
CA VAL A 202 15.25 -8.92 10.10
C VAL A 202 15.37 -10.25 9.35
N THR A 203 14.36 -11.11 9.46
CA THR A 203 14.39 -12.43 8.83
C THR A 203 14.22 -12.35 7.32
N ILE A 204 13.30 -11.51 6.83
CA ILE A 204 13.14 -11.23 5.39
C ILE A 204 14.44 -10.69 4.82
N LYS A 205 15.06 -9.69 5.47
CA LYS A 205 16.35 -9.14 5.04
C LYS A 205 17.44 -10.21 4.97
N LYS A 206 17.49 -11.16 5.92
CA LYS A 206 18.45 -12.29 5.87
C LYS A 206 18.19 -13.23 4.69
N LEU A 207 16.92 -13.53 4.39
CA LEU A 207 16.55 -14.40 3.27
C LEU A 207 16.84 -13.75 1.91
N MET A 208 16.78 -12.42 1.84
CA MET A 208 17.13 -11.68 0.63
C MET A 208 18.64 -11.63 0.38
N LYS A 209 19.49 -11.80 1.41
CA LYS A 209 20.95 -11.77 1.23
C LYS A 209 21.40 -12.90 0.30
N GLY A 210 22.11 -12.54 -0.76
CA GLY A 210 22.58 -13.50 -1.77
C GLY A 210 21.51 -13.95 -2.76
N THR A 211 20.34 -13.29 -2.77
CA THR A 211 19.30 -13.49 -3.79
C THR A 211 19.24 -12.31 -4.74
N SER A 212 18.56 -12.48 -5.88
CA SER A 212 18.29 -11.42 -6.85
C SER A 212 16.96 -10.70 -6.61
N ILE A 213 16.37 -10.80 -5.41
CA ILE A 213 15.12 -10.10 -5.06
C ILE A 213 15.36 -8.59 -5.16
N ILE A 214 14.54 -7.90 -5.95
CA ILE A 214 14.66 -6.45 -6.20
C ILE A 214 14.14 -5.64 -5.01
N GLY A 215 13.09 -6.14 -4.35
CA GLY A 215 12.51 -5.51 -3.17
C GLY A 215 11.34 -6.30 -2.59
N TYR A 216 10.95 -5.93 -1.38
CA TYR A 216 9.68 -6.34 -0.76
C TYR A 216 9.06 -5.15 -0.03
N GLU A 217 7.75 -5.19 0.15
CA GLU A 217 7.02 -4.25 1.01
C GLU A 217 5.93 -5.01 1.77
N LEU A 218 5.86 -4.82 3.08
CA LEU A 218 4.74 -5.36 3.86
C LEU A 218 3.55 -4.41 3.73
N VAL A 219 2.35 -4.96 3.58
CA VAL A 219 1.15 -4.16 3.32
C VAL A 219 -0.01 -4.59 4.21
N THR A 220 -0.89 -3.62 4.49
CA THR A 220 -2.22 -3.86 5.03
C THR A 220 -3.18 -4.03 3.85
N ILE A 221 -3.67 -5.24 3.63
CA ILE A 221 -4.76 -5.54 2.71
C ILE A 221 -6.08 -5.34 3.46
N THR A 222 -6.87 -4.39 2.98
CA THR A 222 -8.24 -4.17 3.41
C THR A 222 -9.18 -4.99 2.54
N THR A 223 -10.08 -5.75 3.17
CA THR A 223 -11.25 -6.32 2.50
C THR A 223 -12.37 -5.30 2.67
N LYS A 224 -12.72 -4.61 1.58
CA LYS A 224 -13.93 -3.79 1.51
C LYS A 224 -15.07 -4.62 0.94
#